data_AF-A0A8J4TA85-F1
#
_entry.id   AF-A0A8J4TA85-F1
#
_cell.length_a   1.000
_cell.length_b   1.000
_cell.length_c   1.000
_cell.angle_alpha   90.00
_cell.angle_beta   90.00
_cell.angle_gamma   90.00
#
_symmetry.space_group_name_H-M   'P 1'
#
loop_
_entity.id
_entity.type
_entity.pdbx_description
1 polymer ?
#
loop_
_entity_poly.entity_id
_entity_poly.type
_entity_poly.pdbx_seq_one_letter_code
_entity_poly.pdbx_strand_id
1 'polypeptide(L)' 'VEPLYFKAFKNCIRIGILRLSKGSTIIDSNVYFNSSGPNVTPSDVKNTLINGLSSLNFTVIPDSISVSQTL' A
#
# COMPACT_ATOMS: atom_id res chain seq x y z
N VAL A 1 3.95 13.12 -10.96
CA VAL A 1 4.00 11.69 -10.60
C VAL A 1 2.83 11.41 -9.68
N GLU A 2 1.87 10.60 -10.12
CA GLU A 2 0.72 10.20 -9.27
C GLU A 2 1.16 9.04 -8.37
N PRO A 3 0.79 9.01 -7.08
CA PRO A 3 1.20 7.91 -6.21
C PRO A 3 0.55 6.58 -6.64
N LEU A 4 1.29 5.49 -6.43
CA LEU A 4 0.97 4.14 -6.93
C LEU A 4 -0.49 3.73 -6.73
N TYR A 5 -1.02 3.88 -5.51
CA TYR A 5 -2.39 3.46 -5.19
C TYR A 5 -3.48 4.38 -5.74
N PHE A 6 -3.21 5.68 -5.92
CA PHE A 6 -4.16 6.60 -6.57
C PHE A 6 -4.28 6.30 -8.07
N LYS A 7 -3.16 5.89 -8.69
CA LYS A 7 -3.15 5.43 -10.08
C LYS A 7 -3.89 4.11 -10.27
N ALA A 8 -3.68 3.15 -9.36
CA ALA A 8 -4.26 1.80 -9.45
C ALA A 8 -5.75 1.76 -9.06
N PHE A 9 -6.15 2.55 -8.06
CA PHE A 9 -7.50 2.49 -7.48
C PHE A 9 -8.12 3.88 -7.46
N LYS A 10 -9.13 4.10 -8.33
CA LYS A 10 -9.84 5.39 -8.40
C LYS A 10 -10.61 5.74 -7.13
N ASN A 11 -10.92 4.74 -6.31
CA ASN A 11 -11.53 4.91 -4.99
C ASN A 11 -10.51 5.02 -3.84
N CYS A 12 -9.20 5.01 -4.09
CA CYS A 12 -8.21 5.32 -3.06
C CYS A 12 -8.33 6.80 -2.67
N ILE A 13 -8.60 7.05 -1.38
CA ILE A 13 -8.82 8.41 -0.86
C ILE A 13 -7.61 8.92 -0.08
N ARG A 14 -6.82 8.03 0.54
CA ARG A 14 -5.69 8.43 1.38
C ARG A 14 -4.70 7.29 1.57
N ILE A 15 -3.42 7.62 1.67
CA ILE A 15 -2.36 6.74 2.16
C ILE A 15 -1.76 7.42 3.40
N GLY A 16 -1.63 6.69 4.50
CA GLY A 16 -1.09 7.21 5.76
C GLY A 16 -0.03 6.29 6.34
N ILE A 17 1.16 6.81 6.59
CA ILE A 17 2.19 6.10 7.35
C ILE A 17 1.86 6.26 8.83
N LEU A 18 1.66 5.14 9.53
CA LEU A 18 1.30 5.12 10.94
C LEU A 18 2.53 5.25 11.83
N ARG A 19 3.55 4.44 11.55
CA ARG A 19 4.80 4.47 12.30
C ARG A 19 5.95 3.87 11.50
N LEU A 20 7.14 4.34 11.84
CA LEU A 20 8.41 3.73 11.46
C LEU A 20 8.99 3.10 12.73
N SER A 21 9.23 1.80 12.71
CA SER A 21 9.75 1.09 13.90
C SER A 21 11.27 1.25 14.01
N LYS A 22 11.79 1.15 15.24
CA LYS A 22 13.23 1.35 15.55
C LYS A 22 14.09 0.41 14.70
N GLY A 23 14.93 0.97 13.82
CA GLY A 23 15.69 0.23 12.79
C GLY A 23 15.24 0.49 11.34
N SER A 24 14.24 1.35 11.11
CA SER A 24 13.86 1.99 9.83
C SER A 24 13.43 1.08 8.66
N THR A 25 13.47 -0.24 8.80
CA THR A 25 13.08 -1.19 7.72
C THR A 25 11.59 -1.55 7.74
N ILE A 26 10.91 -1.42 8.89
CA ILE A 26 9.50 -1.80 9.03
C ILE A 26 8.62 -0.55 9.03
N ILE A 27 7.74 -0.48 8.04
CA ILE A 27 6.79 0.60 7.82
C ILE A 27 5.38 0.05 8.03
N ASP A 28 4.64 0.63 8.97
CA ASP A 28 3.21 0.38 9.09
C ASP A 28 2.46 1.50 8.39
N SER A 29 1.52 1.14 7.52
CA SER A 29 0.74 2.11 6.75
C SER A 29 -0.68 1.62 6.50
N ASN A 30 -1.59 2.58 6.38
CA ASN A 30 -2.96 2.36 5.97
C ASN A 30 -3.20 2.96 4.59
N VAL A 31 -3.91 2.21 3.75
CA VAL A 31 -4.49 2.71 2.50
C VAL A 31 -6.00 2.72 2.67
N TYR A 32 -6.59 3.90 2.51
CA TYR A 32 -8.01 4.13 2.72
C TYR A 32 -8.72 4.18 1.38
N PHE A 33 -9.83 3.46 1.28
CA PHE A 33 -10.67 3.39 0.10
C PHE A 33 -12.08 3.91 0.40
N ASN A 34 -12.70 4.56 -0.57
CA ASN A 34 -14.11 4.95 -0.50
C ASN A 34 -15.00 3.70 -0.56
N SER A 35 -15.91 3.55 0.40
CA SER A 35 -16.85 2.43 0.51
C SER A 35 -17.88 2.37 -0.61
N SER A 36 -18.15 3.48 -1.30
CA SER A 36 -19.00 3.51 -2.51
C SER A 36 -18.30 3.01 -3.78
N GLY A 37 -16.99 2.74 -3.70
CA GLY A 37 -16.19 2.26 -4.83
C GLY A 37 -16.21 0.73 -4.99
N PRO A 38 -15.52 0.21 -6.01
CA PRO A 38 -15.32 -1.23 -6.17
C PRO A 38 -14.61 -1.81 -4.94
N ASN A 39 -14.96 -3.05 -4.61
CA ASN A 39 -14.32 -3.78 -3.52
C ASN A 39 -12.83 -3.98 -3.83
N VAL A 40 -11.96 -3.55 -2.92
CA VAL A 40 -10.51 -3.73 -3.02
C VAL A 40 -10.08 -4.73 -1.96
N THR A 41 -9.48 -5.84 -2.39
CA THR A 41 -9.06 -6.91 -1.49
C THR A 41 -7.63 -6.66 -0.96
N PRO A 42 -7.24 -7.23 0.19
CA PRO A 42 -5.85 -7.19 0.65
C PRO A 42 -4.84 -7.69 -0.39
N SER A 43 -5.21 -8.68 -1.20
CA SER A 43 -4.39 -9.18 -2.32
C SER A 43 -4.18 -8.14 -3.41
N ASP A 44 -5.21 -7.34 -3.75
CA ASP A 44 -5.08 -6.29 -4.76
C ASP A 44 -4.10 -5.21 -4.30
N VAL A 45 -4.17 -4.83 -3.02
CA VAL A 45 -3.26 -3.87 -2.40
C VAL A 45 -1.84 -4.42 -2.40
N LYS A 46 -1.64 -5.68 -1.96
CA LYS A 46 -0.33 -6.34 -1.93
C LYS A 46 0.29 -6.42 -3.33
N ASN A 47 -0.46 -6.92 -4.32
CA ASN A 47 0.02 -7.09 -5.69
C ASN A 47 0.36 -5.74 -6.33
N THR A 48 -0.43 -4.70 -6.04
CA THR A 48 -0.15 -3.35 -6.51
C THR A 48 1.20 -2.85 -5.99
N LEU A 49 1.50 -3.04 -4.71
CA LEU A 49 2.81 -2.68 -4.15
C LEU A 49 3.94 -3.47 -4.78
N ILE A 50 3.78 -4.79 -4.90
CA ILE A 50 4.77 -5.69 -5.52
C ILE A 50 5.12 -5.24 -6.94
N ASN A 51 4.11 -4.93 -7.75
CA ASN A 51 4.30 -4.44 -9.12
C ASN A 51 4.99 -3.07 -9.17
N GLY A 52 4.81 -2.25 -8.15
CA GLY A 52 5.45 -0.94 -8.02
C GLY A 52 6.89 -0.97 -7.51
N LEU A 53 7.37 -2.09 -6.96
CA LEU A 53 8.69 -2.16 -6.32
C LEU A 53 9.83 -1.81 -7.28
N SER A 54 9.72 -2.16 -8.55
CA SER A 54 10.71 -1.86 -9.59
C SER A 54 10.90 -0.37 -9.85
N SER A 55 9.94 0.47 -9.42
CA SER A 55 9.99 1.93 -9.56
C SER A 55 10.54 2.65 -8.33
N LEU A 56 10.88 1.92 -7.27
CA LEU A 56 11.37 2.49 -6.02
C LEU A 56 12.89 2.67 -6.05
N ASN A 57 13.37 3.73 -5.40
CA ASN A 57 14.80 4.00 -5.20
C ASN A 57 15.37 3.26 -3.98
N PHE A 58 14.63 2.28 -3.43
CA PHE A 58 15.01 1.50 -2.27
C PHE A 58 14.48 0.07 -2.40
N THR A 59 15.19 -0.87 -1.80
CA THR A 59 14.81 -2.29 -1.81
C THR A 59 13.71 -2.56 -0.79
N VAL A 60 12.66 -3.23 -1.22
CA VAL A 60 11.65 -3.84 -0.36
C VAL A 60 11.68 -5.34 -0.64
N ILE A 61 11.69 -6.16 0.40
CA ILE A 61 11.63 -7.61 0.26
C ILE A 61 10.14 -7.97 0.02
N PRO A 62 9.76 -8.55 -1.13
CA PRO A 62 8.35 -8.80 -1.43
C PRO A 62 7.66 -9.69 -0.38
N ASP A 63 8.40 -10.65 0.17
CA ASP A 63 7.91 -11.58 1.18
C ASP A 63 7.69 -10.93 2.55
N SER A 64 8.29 -9.76 2.82
CA SER A 64 8.04 -9.01 4.05
C SER A 64 6.77 -8.16 3.98
N ILE A 65 6.08 -8.13 2.85
CA ILE A 65 4.84 -7.36 2.67
C ILE A 65 3.65 -8.18 3.18
N SER A 66 3.07 -7.72 4.28
CA SER A 66 1.82 -8.23 4.84
C SER A 66 0.73 -7.15 4.74
N VAL A 67 -0.47 -7.54 4.30
CA VAL A 67 -1.62 -6.65 4.19
C VAL A 67 -2.82 -7.33 4.84
N SER A 68 -3.49 -6.60 5.73
CA SER A 68 -4.75 -7.01 6.35
C SER A 68 -5.80 -5.93 6.13
N GLN A 69 -7.07 -6.34 6.07
CA GLN A 69 -8.19 -5.42 6.04
C GLN A 69 -8.55 -5.02 7.48
N THR A 70 -8.75 -3.73 7.71
CA THR A 70 -9.30 -3.20 8.96
C THR A 70 -10.62 -2.52 8.63
N LEU A 71 -11.65 -2.80 9.44
CA LEU A 71 -13.01 -2.25 9.31
C LEU A 71 -13.13 -0.89 10.00
#